data_AF-A0A3D2R472-F1
#
_entry.id   AF-A0A3D2R472-F1
#
_cell.length_a   1.000
_cell.length_b   1.000
_cell.length_c   1.000
_cell.angle_alpha   90.00
_cell.angle_beta   90.00
_cell.angle_gamma   90.00
#
_symmetry.space_group_name_H-M   'P 1'
#
loop_
_entity.id
_entity.type
_entity.pdbx_description
1 polymer ?
#
loop_
_entity_poly.entity_id
_entity_poly.type
_entity_poly.pdbx_seq_one_letter_code
_entity_poly.pdbx_strand_id
1 'polypeptide(L)'
;MYSCLVNIISLLLFLAALSVSFFSLADTEKRMPEDGTSQHYTHKIFRNHSNELVKKNNFGECITGDRPTFNLTTDYENFSTLRDCLASGGKLPQ
;
A
#
# COMPACT_ATOMS: atom_id res chain seq x y z
N MET A 1 8.76 15.41 54.40
CA MET A 1 9.26 16.02 53.13
C MET A 1 9.78 14.98 52.15
N TYR A 2 10.62 14.02 52.56
CA TYR A 2 11.16 12.98 51.66
C TYR A 2 10.09 12.10 50.99
N SER A 3 9.04 11.69 51.70
CA SER A 3 7.97 10.86 51.12
C SER A 3 7.16 11.58 50.02
N CYS A 4 6.96 12.90 50.13
CA CYS A 4 6.33 13.69 49.06
C CYS A 4 7.25 13.77 47.84
N LEU A 5 8.56 13.96 48.08
CA LEU A 5 9.56 14.05 47.03
C LEU A 5 9.66 12.75 46.22
N VAL A 6 9.66 11.60 46.89
CA VAL A 6 9.68 10.27 46.25
C VAL A 6 8.41 10.03 45.41
N ASN A 7 7.24 10.45 45.91
CA ASN A 7 5.97 10.25 45.20
C ASN A 7 5.87 11.15 43.94
N ILE A 8 6.38 12.39 44.02
CA ILE A 8 6.46 13.30 42.88
C ILE A 8 7.43 12.77 41.82
N ILE A 9 8.61 12.29 42.24
CA ILE A 9 9.60 11.71 41.31
C ILE A 9 9.00 10.47 40.63
N SER A 10 8.30 9.62 41.37
CA SER A 10 7.62 8.43 40.83
C SER A 10 6.57 8.80 39.77
N LEU A 11 5.77 9.84 40.01
CA LEU A 11 4.77 10.33 39.06
C LEU A 11 5.41 10.90 37.78
N LEU A 12 6.50 11.67 37.92
CA LEU A 12 7.21 12.25 36.79
C LEU A 12 7.86 11.18 35.90
N LEU A 13 8.44 10.14 36.49
CA LEU A 13 9.00 9.00 35.74
C LEU A 13 7.91 8.24 34.98
N PHE A 14 6.73 8.09 35.57
CA PHE A 14 5.60 7.44 34.91
C PHE A 14 5.09 8.26 33.71
N LEU A 15 4.94 9.58 33.85
CA LEU A 15 4.54 10.47 32.76
C LEU A 15 5.57 10.50 31.62
N ALA A 16 6.87 10.48 31.96
CA ALA A 16 7.94 10.37 30.97
C ALA A 16 7.86 9.04 30.20
N ALA A 17 7.63 7.91 30.89
CA ALA A 17 7.48 6.61 30.24
C ALA A 17 6.25 6.54 29.32
N LEU A 18 5.13 7.18 29.71
CA LEU A 18 3.95 7.28 28.85
C LEU A 18 4.25 8.11 27.59
N SER A 19 5.05 9.17 27.68
CA SER A 19 5.40 10.01 26.52
C SER A 19 6.24 9.27 25.45
N VAL A 20 7.09 8.32 25.86
CA VAL A 20 7.91 7.52 24.92
C VAL A 20 7.04 6.61 24.06
N SER A 21 5.94 6.09 24.61
CA SER A 21 4.96 5.28 23.89
C SER A 21 4.12 6.11 22.90
N PHE A 22 3.90 7.40 23.17
CA PHE A 22 3.17 8.30 22.27
C PHE A 22 4.02 8.81 21.10
N PHE A 23 5.35 8.90 21.26
CA PHE A 23 6.23 9.43 20.21
C PHE A 23 6.33 8.51 18.97
N SER A 24 6.09 7.20 19.13
CA SER A 24 6.06 6.27 17.99
C SER A 24 4.86 6.46 17.05
N LEU A 25 3.83 7.21 17.45
CA LEU A 25 2.67 7.52 16.61
C LEU A 25 2.84 8.80 15.78
N ALA A 26 3.90 9.59 16.04
CA ALA A 26 4.11 10.90 15.41
C ALA A 26 5.18 10.92 14.31
N ASP A 27 5.86 9.80 14.02
CA ASP A 27 7.03 9.76 13.13
C ASP A 27 6.86 8.97 11.82
N THR A 28 5.64 8.93 11.26
CA THR A 28 5.43 8.53 9.86
C THR A 28 4.68 9.58 9.05
N GLU A 29 5.01 10.85 9.28
CA GLU A 29 4.73 11.92 8.33
C GLU A 29 6.07 12.46 7.78
N LYS A 30 6.74 11.68 6.92
CA LYS A 30 7.62 12.27 5.89
C LYS A 30 7.96 11.32 4.74
N ARG A 31 7.57 11.81 3.55
CA ARG A 31 7.94 11.46 2.16
C ARG A 31 7.21 10.29 1.51
N MET A 32 6.04 10.60 0.96
CA MET A 32 5.77 10.29 -0.44
C MET A 32 5.47 11.61 -1.18
N PRO A 33 5.91 11.78 -2.43
CA PRO A 33 5.56 12.94 -3.24
C PRO A 33 4.04 12.96 -3.44
N GLU A 34 3.44 14.11 -3.19
CA GLU A 34 2.08 14.44 -3.61
C GLU A 34 2.08 14.54 -5.14
N ASP A 35 1.98 13.40 -5.81
CA ASP A 35 1.69 13.35 -7.24
C ASP A 35 0.23 13.78 -7.41
N GLY A 36 0.07 14.98 -7.94
CA GLY A 36 -1.22 15.61 -8.19
C GLY A 36 -2.04 14.82 -9.20
N THR A 37 -2.81 13.85 -8.70
CA THR A 37 -3.98 13.32 -9.39
C THR A 37 -5.01 12.87 -8.35
N SER A 38 -5.63 13.88 -7.72
CA SER A 38 -6.99 13.76 -7.20
C SER A 38 -7.94 13.64 -8.39
N GLN A 39 -8.02 12.46 -8.99
CA GLN A 39 -9.22 12.09 -9.73
C GLN A 39 -10.22 11.56 -8.71
N HIS A 40 -11.04 12.47 -8.21
CA HIS A 40 -12.35 12.16 -7.66
C HIS A 40 -13.16 11.45 -8.76
N TYR A 41 -13.14 10.12 -8.81
CA TYR A 41 -14.17 9.35 -9.50
C TYR A 41 -14.98 8.59 -8.46
N THR A 42 -16.19 9.07 -8.21
CA THR A 42 -17.21 8.33 -7.49
C THR A 42 -17.83 7.32 -8.46
N HIS A 43 -17.24 6.13 -8.58
CA HIS A 43 -18.02 4.99 -9.03
C HIS A 43 -17.44 3.67 -8.47
N LYS A 44 -18.32 2.95 -7.75
CA LYS A 44 -18.14 1.67 -7.07
C LYS A 44 -16.86 0.89 -7.44
N ILE A 45 -15.93 0.78 -6.48
CA ILE A 45 -14.86 -0.21 -6.53
C ILE A 45 -15.49 -1.58 -6.28
N PHE A 46 -15.95 -2.25 -7.35
CA PHE A 46 -16.06 -3.69 -7.33
C PHE A 46 -14.66 -4.25 -7.61
N ARG A 47 -13.83 -4.37 -6.55
CA ARG A 47 -12.68 -5.29 -6.63
C ARG A 47 -13.28 -6.69 -6.74
N ASN A 48 -13.49 -7.17 -7.95
CA ASN A 48 -13.81 -8.56 -8.18
C ASN A 48 -12.52 -9.34 -7.91
N HIS A 49 -12.35 -9.82 -6.68
CA HIS A 49 -11.26 -10.70 -6.28
C HIS A 49 -11.53 -12.12 -6.80
N SER A 50 -11.71 -12.27 -8.11
CA SER A 50 -11.86 -13.57 -8.76
C SER A 50 -10.57 -13.87 -9.49
N ASN A 51 -9.57 -14.42 -8.78
CA ASN A 51 -8.35 -15.05 -9.33
C ASN A 51 -8.11 -14.71 -10.80
N GLU A 52 -7.77 -13.45 -11.04
CA GLU A 52 -7.87 -12.90 -12.37
C GLU A 52 -6.59 -13.29 -13.08
N LEU A 53 -6.71 -14.23 -14.01
CA LEU A 53 -5.59 -14.65 -14.85
C LEU A 53 -5.02 -13.39 -15.47
N VAL A 54 -3.74 -13.11 -15.20
CA VAL A 54 -3.03 -11.98 -15.78
C VAL A 54 -2.06 -12.51 -16.81
N LYS A 55 -2.04 -11.88 -17.98
CA LYS A 55 -1.13 -12.23 -19.07
C LYS A 55 -0.23 -11.06 -19.36
N LYS A 56 1.05 -11.31 -19.55
CA LYS A 56 2.00 -10.31 -20.06
C LYS A 56 2.18 -10.50 -21.56
N ASN A 57 1.87 -9.48 -22.35
CA ASN A 57 2.10 -9.52 -23.79
C ASN A 57 3.59 -9.28 -24.14
N ASN A 58 3.97 -9.48 -25.40
CA ASN A 58 5.33 -9.24 -25.89
C ASN A 58 5.77 -7.77 -25.80
N PHE A 59 4.83 -6.82 -25.67
CA PHE A 59 5.11 -5.40 -25.44
C PHE A 59 5.39 -5.09 -23.96
N GLY A 60 5.37 -6.13 -23.10
CA GLY A 60 5.61 -6.05 -21.67
C GLY A 60 4.40 -5.58 -20.87
N GLU A 61 3.19 -5.60 -21.41
CA GLU A 61 1.99 -5.09 -20.75
C GLU A 61 1.22 -6.19 -20.02
N CYS A 62 0.82 -5.90 -18.80
CA CYS A 62 0.01 -6.77 -17.96
C CYS A 62 -1.48 -6.57 -18.25
N ILE A 63 -2.08 -7.55 -18.92
CA ILE A 63 -3.48 -7.57 -19.31
C ILE A 63 -4.24 -8.51 -18.38
N THR A 64 -5.26 -7.99 -17.72
CA THR A 64 -6.17 -8.74 -16.84
C THR A 64 -7.29 -9.41 -17.63
N GLY A 65 -7.82 -10.50 -17.09
CA GLY A 65 -8.89 -11.31 -17.70
C GLY A 65 -10.18 -10.56 -18.02
N ASP A 66 -10.47 -9.48 -17.30
CA ASP A 66 -11.60 -8.57 -17.55
C ASP A 66 -11.45 -7.75 -18.85
N ARG A 67 -10.25 -7.62 -19.42
CA ARG A 67 -10.04 -6.81 -20.62
C ARG A 67 -10.35 -7.59 -21.89
N PRO A 68 -11.00 -6.96 -22.89
CA PRO A 68 -11.27 -7.61 -24.17
C PRO A 68 -10.00 -8.03 -24.92
N THR A 69 -8.87 -7.38 -24.62
CA THR A 69 -7.54 -7.70 -25.17
C THR A 69 -6.91 -8.97 -24.58
N PHE A 70 -7.50 -9.55 -23.53
CA PHE A 70 -7.00 -10.77 -22.88
C PHE A 70 -6.98 -11.99 -23.81
N ASN A 71 -7.97 -12.10 -24.71
CA ASN A 71 -8.08 -13.18 -25.68
C ASN A 71 -7.34 -12.90 -26.99
N LEU A 72 -6.88 -11.66 -27.20
CA LEU A 72 -6.14 -11.24 -28.40
C LEU A 72 -4.63 -11.45 -28.26
N THR A 73 -4.16 -11.57 -27.02
CA THR A 73 -2.74 -11.83 -26.76
C THR A 73 -2.49 -13.32 -26.94
N THR A 74 -1.75 -13.71 -27.98
CA THR A 74 -1.41 -15.10 -28.29
C THR A 74 -0.08 -15.54 -27.70
N ASP A 75 0.86 -14.60 -27.53
CA ASP A 75 2.16 -14.82 -26.91
C ASP A 75 2.15 -14.17 -25.54
N TYR A 76 2.05 -14.99 -24.49
CA TYR A 76 1.98 -14.46 -23.14
C TYR A 76 2.65 -15.35 -22.09
N GLU A 77 3.19 -14.67 -21.10
CA GLU A 77 3.52 -15.26 -19.82
C GLU A 77 2.31 -15.11 -18.89
N ASN A 78 1.87 -16.23 -18.31
CA ASN A 78 0.74 -16.25 -17.37
C ASN A 78 1.23 -15.92 -15.97
N PHE A 79 0.48 -15.06 -15.29
CA PHE A 79 0.68 -14.68 -13.90
C PHE A 79 -0.60 -14.95 -13.11
N SER A 80 -0.41 -15.39 -11.87
CA SER A 80 -1.48 -15.57 -10.89
C SER A 80 -2.12 -14.25 -10.48
N THR A 81 -1.33 -13.17 -10.47
CA THR A 81 -1.79 -11.86 -10.05
C THR A 81 -1.17 -10.75 -10.90
N LEU A 82 -1.85 -9.60 -10.92
CA LEU A 82 -1.33 -8.39 -11.56
C LEU A 82 -0.01 -7.92 -10.95
N ARG A 83 0.15 -8.10 -9.63
CA ARG A 83 1.36 -7.68 -8.92
C ARG A 83 2.57 -8.49 -9.38
N ASP A 84 2.40 -9.80 -9.58
CA ASP A 84 3.47 -10.69 -10.03
C ASP A 84 3.91 -10.33 -11.47
N CYS A 85 2.94 -9.99 -12.33
CA CYS A 85 3.23 -9.50 -13.68
C CYS A 85 4.02 -8.19 -13.67
N LEU A 86 3.69 -7.25 -12.79
CA LEU A 86 4.44 -6.00 -12.67
C LEU A 86 5.84 -6.25 -12.09
N ALA A 87 5.97 -7.17 -11.13
CA ALA A 87 7.25 -7.56 -10.55
C ALA A 87 8.19 -8.23 -11.57
N SER A 88 7.67 -8.91 -12.60
CA SER A 88 8.46 -9.44 -13.72
C SER A 88 8.93 -8.38 -14.71
N GLY A 89 8.74 -7.09 -14.39
CA GLY A 89 9.05 -5.96 -15.26
C GLY A 89 7.95 -5.67 -16.29
N GLY A 90 6.73 -6.15 -16.06
CA GLY A 90 5.56 -5.75 -16.82
C GLY A 90 5.08 -4.34 -16.45
N LYS A 91 4.33 -3.71 -17.35
CA LYS A 91 3.71 -2.39 -17.16
C LYS A 91 2.20 -2.46 -17.36
N LEU A 92 1.47 -1.50 -16.80
CA LEU A 92 0.04 -1.38 -17.12
C LEU A 92 -0.12 -0.81 -18.53
N PRO A 93 -1.14 -1.27 -19.29
CA PRO A 93 -1.51 -0.63 -20.55
C PRO A 93 -1.95 0.81 -20.24
N GLN A 94 -1.56 1.75 -21.12
CA GLN A 94 -2.01 3.15 -21.06
C GLN A 94 -3.44 3.31 -21.59
#